data_AF-A0A537B673-F1
#
_entry.id   AF-A0A537B673-F1
#
_cell.length_a   1.000
_cell.length_b   1.000
_cell.length_c   1.000
_cell.angle_alpha   90.00
_cell.angle_beta   90.00
_cell.angle_gamma   90.00
#
_symmetry.space_group_name_H-M   'P 1'
#
loop_
_entity.id
_entity.type
_entity.pdbx_description
1 polymer ?
#
loop_
_entity_poly.entity_id
_entity_poly.type
_entity_poly.pdbx_seq_one_letter_code
_entity_poly.pdbx_strand_id
1 'polypeptide(L)'
;MPFDPTKPHNALPPLPPKADIESKTILKACVDAARELEALRTSGRLIPNQSVLLNTIPLLEAQASSEIENIVTTADALFRQVGTDERHADSSTKEALRYRRALSEGAAALEARPLGTATACAVCTTIRGAEMNVRRVPGTKLTNQAT
;
A
#
# COMPACT_ATOMS: atom_id res chain seq x y z
N MET A 1 4.08 20.55 23.15
CA MET A 1 2.64 20.47 23.50
C MET A 1 2.22 19.02 23.36
N PRO A 2 1.39 18.47 24.26
CA PRO A 2 0.80 17.14 24.09
C PRO A 2 -0.06 17.11 22.82
N PHE A 3 -0.16 15.94 22.20
CA PHE A 3 -1.03 15.71 21.05
C PHE A 3 -2.50 15.92 21.46
N ASP A 4 -3.24 16.68 20.65
CA ASP A 4 -4.67 16.95 20.82
C ASP A 4 -5.41 16.41 19.57
N PRO A 5 -6.18 15.32 19.69
CA PRO A 5 -6.84 14.69 18.54
C PRO A 5 -7.94 15.57 17.93
N THR A 6 -8.38 16.62 18.63
CA THR A 6 -9.41 17.56 18.14
C THR A 6 -8.83 18.70 17.31
N LYS A 7 -7.50 18.86 17.30
CA LYS A 7 -6.80 19.93 16.57
C LYS A 7 -5.92 19.33 15.47
N PRO A 8 -5.85 19.97 14.28
CA PRO A 8 -4.90 19.56 13.25
C PRO A 8 -3.46 19.59 13.80
N HIS A 9 -2.74 18.47 13.67
CA HIS A 9 -1.35 18.36 14.12
C HIS A 9 -0.37 18.99 13.11
N ASN A 10 -0.55 20.28 12.84
CA ASN A 10 0.25 21.01 11.83
C ASN A 10 1.73 21.18 12.22
N ALA A 11 2.02 21.08 13.51
CA ALA A 11 3.38 21.09 14.07
C ALA A 11 3.97 19.67 14.19
N LEU A 12 3.62 18.77 13.27
CA LEU A 12 4.21 17.43 13.20
C LEU A 12 5.74 17.57 13.07
N PRO A 13 6.54 16.98 13.97
CA PRO A 13 7.99 17.08 13.90
C PRO A 13 8.51 16.54 12.57
N PRO A 14 9.43 17.23 11.88
CA PRO A 14 10.00 16.75 10.64
C PRO A 14 10.86 15.50 10.89
N LEU A 15 10.94 14.64 9.87
CA LEU A 15 11.89 13.52 9.84
C LEU A 15 13.26 14.00 9.30
N PRO A 16 14.37 13.39 9.75
CA PRO A 16 14.46 12.36 10.77
C PRO A 16 14.30 12.93 12.20
N PRO A 17 13.87 12.11 13.17
CA PRO A 17 13.87 12.52 14.57
C PRO A 17 15.29 12.89 15.02
N LYS A 18 15.41 13.88 15.92
CA LYS A 18 16.70 14.25 16.53
C LYS A 18 17.20 13.24 17.55
N ALA A 19 16.27 12.47 18.13
CA ALA A 19 16.61 11.42 19.08
C ALA A 19 17.27 10.25 18.36
N ASP A 20 18.18 9.57 19.03
CA ASP A 20 18.68 8.28 18.56
C ASP A 20 17.54 7.25 18.62
N ILE A 21 17.21 6.68 17.46
CA ILE A 21 16.16 5.70 17.31
C ILE A 21 16.71 4.27 17.27
N GLU A 22 18.04 4.10 17.22
CA GLU A 22 18.68 2.79 17.12
C GLU A 22 18.80 2.14 18.50
N SER A 23 17.77 1.39 18.90
CA SER A 23 17.83 0.58 20.12
C SER A 23 18.27 -0.85 19.82
N LYS A 24 18.85 -1.54 20.81
CA LYS A 24 19.18 -2.98 20.73
C LYS A 24 17.99 -3.83 20.31
N THR A 25 16.78 -3.47 20.77
CA THR A 25 15.54 -4.16 20.39
C THR A 25 15.21 -3.97 18.91
N ILE A 26 15.29 -2.74 18.42
CA ILE A 26 15.04 -2.41 17.01
C ILE A 26 16.08 -3.07 16.11
N LEU A 27 17.36 -2.99 16.47
CA LEU A 27 18.45 -3.57 15.68
C LEU A 27 18.36 -5.10 15.60
N LYS A 28 18.00 -5.76 16.70
CA LYS A 28 17.75 -7.22 16.69
C LYS A 28 16.59 -7.60 15.78
N ALA A 29 15.47 -6.88 15.87
CA ALA A 29 14.32 -7.12 15.00
C ALA A 29 14.65 -6.85 13.52
N CYS A 30 15.46 -5.83 13.23
CA CYS A 30 15.91 -5.49 11.89
C CYS A 30 16.75 -6.63 11.27
N VAL A 31 17.62 -7.26 12.05
CA VAL A 31 18.43 -8.41 11.59
C VAL A 31 17.52 -9.58 11.17
N ASP A 32 16.54 -9.93 11.99
CA ASP A 32 15.62 -11.02 11.68
C ASP A 32 14.77 -10.68 10.44
N ALA A 33 14.21 -9.46 10.38
CA ALA A 33 13.44 -8.99 9.24
C ALA A 33 14.24 -8.99 7.93
N ALA A 34 15.50 -8.53 7.97
CA ALA A 34 16.38 -8.54 6.81
C ALA A 34 16.70 -9.96 6.32
N ARG A 35 16.88 -10.91 7.26
CA ARG A 35 17.12 -12.31 6.93
C ARG A 35 15.91 -12.93 6.22
N GLU A 36 14.70 -12.74 6.74
CA GLU A 36 13.48 -13.28 6.13
C GLU A 36 13.20 -12.61 4.78
N LEU A 37 13.48 -11.31 4.64
CA LEU A 37 13.32 -10.60 3.37
C LEU A 37 14.28 -11.13 2.29
N GLU A 38 15.54 -11.41 2.65
CA GLU A 38 16.50 -11.98 1.71
C GLU A 38 16.20 -13.44 1.36
N ALA A 39 15.67 -14.21 2.32
CA ALA A 39 15.16 -15.56 2.05
C ALA A 39 14.03 -15.51 1.01
N LEU A 40 13.05 -14.61 1.19
CA LEU A 40 11.98 -14.39 0.21
C LEU A 40 12.53 -13.98 -1.15
N ARG A 41 13.47 -13.02 -1.19
CA ARG A 41 14.09 -12.56 -2.44
C ARG A 41 14.78 -13.70 -3.18
N THR A 42 15.54 -14.52 -2.46
CA THR A 42 16.27 -15.66 -3.04
C THR A 42 15.31 -16.72 -3.54
N SER A 43 14.34 -17.15 -2.72
CA SER A 43 13.32 -18.13 -3.10
C SER A 43 12.49 -17.65 -4.29
N GLY A 44 12.10 -16.38 -4.30
CA GLY A 44 11.36 -15.76 -5.40
C GLY A 44 12.12 -15.88 -6.72
N ARG A 45 13.43 -15.57 -6.73
CA ARG A 45 14.27 -15.66 -7.94
C ARG A 45 14.48 -17.08 -8.46
N LEU A 46 14.33 -18.11 -7.61
CA LEU A 46 14.44 -19.51 -8.02
C LEU A 46 13.21 -20.03 -8.75
N ILE A 47 12.07 -19.33 -8.67
CA ILE A 47 10.83 -19.74 -9.34
C ILE A 47 10.97 -19.50 -10.86
N PRO A 48 10.89 -20.55 -11.70
CA PRO A 48 11.15 -20.39 -13.14
C PRO A 48 10.19 -19.43 -13.83
N ASN A 49 8.92 -19.41 -13.40
CA ASN A 49 7.91 -18.52 -13.94
C ASN A 49 7.64 -17.36 -12.98
N GLN A 50 8.40 -16.28 -13.13
CA GLN A 50 8.25 -15.05 -12.33
C GLN A 50 6.87 -14.41 -12.45
N SER A 51 6.15 -14.64 -13.56
CA SER A 51 4.80 -14.07 -13.75
C SER A 51 3.81 -14.56 -12.70
N VAL A 52 3.99 -15.76 -12.16
CA VAL A 52 3.11 -16.29 -11.10
C VAL A 52 3.19 -15.42 -9.84
N LEU A 53 4.40 -15.00 -9.45
CA LEU A 53 4.62 -14.13 -8.30
C LEU A 53 4.04 -12.74 -8.55
N LEU A 54 4.33 -12.17 -9.72
CA LEU A 54 3.86 -10.84 -10.13
C LEU A 54 2.34 -10.75 -10.24
N ASN A 55 1.67 -11.85 -10.58
CA ASN A 55 0.22 -11.88 -10.71
C ASN A 55 -0.49 -12.22 -9.40
N THR A 56 0.12 -13.01 -8.52
CA THR A 56 -0.53 -13.57 -7.33
C THR A 56 -0.27 -12.75 -6.07
N ILE A 57 0.99 -12.41 -5.80
CA ILE A 57 1.36 -11.70 -4.55
C ILE A 57 0.68 -10.33 -4.48
N PRO A 58 0.70 -9.49 -5.54
CA PRO A 58 -0.02 -8.23 -5.55
C PRO A 58 -1.53 -8.35 -5.32
N LEU A 59 -2.17 -9.46 -5.73
CA LEU A 59 -3.60 -9.67 -5.48
C LEU A 59 -3.89 -10.00 -4.01
N LEU A 60 -3.07 -10.85 -3.40
CA LEU A 60 -3.18 -11.18 -1.99
C LEU A 60 -2.90 -9.95 -1.11
N GLU A 61 -1.88 -9.17 -1.48
CA GLU A 61 -1.57 -7.88 -0.84
C GLU A 61 -2.72 -6.88 -1.00
N ALA A 62 -3.27 -6.75 -2.21
CA ALA A 62 -4.42 -5.88 -2.46
C ALA A 62 -5.63 -6.27 -1.61
N GLN A 63 -5.93 -7.57 -1.49
CA GLN A 63 -7.03 -8.07 -0.69
C GLN A 63 -6.82 -7.75 0.80
N ALA A 64 -5.66 -8.10 1.36
CA ALA A 64 -5.35 -7.87 2.77
C ALA A 64 -5.31 -6.36 3.11
N SER A 65 -4.73 -5.54 2.23
CA SER A 65 -4.66 -4.08 2.41
C SER A 65 -6.04 -3.42 2.30
N SER A 66 -6.88 -3.89 1.37
CA SER A 66 -8.27 -3.40 1.23
C SER A 66 -9.14 -3.80 2.42
N GLU A 67 -8.94 -4.98 2.99
CA GLU A 67 -9.67 -5.45 4.17
C GLU A 67 -9.47 -4.54 5.40
N ILE A 68 -8.26 -4.01 5.58
CA ILE A 68 -7.95 -3.03 6.66
C ILE A 68 -8.81 -1.76 6.52
N GLU A 69 -9.13 -1.35 5.28
CA GLU A 69 -9.94 -0.18 4.98
C GLU A 69 -11.46 -0.49 4.93
N ASN A 70 -11.88 -1.65 5.45
CA ASN A 70 -13.26 -2.17 5.41
C ASN A 70 -13.78 -2.48 3.99
N ILE A 71 -12.89 -2.70 3.03
CA ILE A 71 -13.24 -3.09 1.67
C ILE A 71 -13.09 -4.61 1.57
N VAL A 72 -14.20 -5.32 1.78
CA VAL A 72 -14.21 -6.79 1.81
C VAL A 72 -14.38 -7.37 0.41
N THR A 73 -13.41 -8.16 -0.03
CA THR A 73 -13.45 -9.02 -1.23
C THR A 73 -12.78 -10.36 -0.92
N THR A 74 -12.93 -11.37 -1.77
CA THR A 74 -12.29 -12.69 -1.59
C THR A 74 -11.22 -12.93 -2.65
N ALA A 75 -10.18 -13.69 -2.30
CA ALA A 75 -9.14 -14.07 -3.25
C ALA A 75 -9.73 -14.76 -4.49
N ASP A 76 -10.70 -15.65 -4.32
CA ASP A 76 -11.39 -16.34 -5.41
C ASP A 76 -12.17 -15.39 -6.33
N ALA A 77 -12.84 -14.37 -5.77
CA ALA A 77 -13.47 -13.32 -6.57
C ALA A 77 -12.43 -12.51 -7.37
N LEU A 78 -11.29 -12.19 -6.77
CA LEU A 78 -10.20 -11.48 -7.45
C LEU A 78 -9.59 -12.30 -8.58
N PHE A 79 -9.32 -13.59 -8.35
CA PHE A 79 -8.76 -14.48 -9.36
C PHE A 79 -9.70 -14.70 -10.55
N ARG A 80 -11.00 -14.85 -10.33
CA ARG A 80 -12.00 -14.94 -11.42
C ARG A 80 -12.06 -13.69 -12.29
N GLN A 81 -11.75 -12.54 -11.72
CA GLN A 81 -11.79 -11.26 -12.42
C GLN A 81 -10.46 -10.91 -13.11
N VAL A 82 -9.41 -11.72 -12.92
CA VAL A 82 -8.16 -11.57 -13.65
C VAL A 82 -8.35 -12.02 -15.10
N GLY A 83 -8.38 -11.04 -16.03
CA GLY A 83 -8.52 -11.29 -17.47
C GLY A 83 -9.96 -11.22 -17.99
N THR A 84 -10.93 -10.87 -17.15
CA THR A 84 -12.31 -10.58 -17.56
C THR A 84 -12.60 -9.08 -17.45
N ASP A 85 -13.67 -8.64 -18.12
CA ASP A 85 -14.04 -7.23 -18.19
C ASP A 85 -14.52 -6.74 -16.81
N GLU A 86 -13.81 -5.78 -16.19
CA GLU A 86 -14.07 -5.25 -14.84
C GLU A 86 -15.52 -4.78 -14.64
N ARG A 87 -16.28 -4.56 -15.72
CA ARG A 87 -17.67 -4.13 -15.71
C ARG A 87 -18.58 -4.94 -14.79
N HIS A 88 -18.35 -6.25 -14.66
CA HIS A 88 -19.19 -7.16 -13.87
C HIS A 88 -18.73 -7.38 -12.42
N ALA A 89 -17.59 -6.81 -12.01
CA ALA A 89 -17.11 -6.89 -10.63
C ALA A 89 -17.87 -5.92 -9.71
N ASP A 90 -18.05 -6.31 -8.44
CA ASP A 90 -18.55 -5.41 -7.40
C ASP A 90 -17.53 -4.28 -7.10
N SER A 91 -17.96 -3.26 -6.37
CA SER A 91 -17.11 -2.09 -6.09
C SER A 91 -15.85 -2.43 -5.31
N SER A 92 -15.93 -3.37 -4.36
CA SER A 92 -14.77 -3.80 -3.56
C SER A 92 -13.75 -4.57 -4.39
N THR A 93 -14.19 -5.48 -5.25
CA THR A 93 -13.30 -6.21 -6.15
C THR A 93 -12.66 -5.27 -7.19
N LYS A 94 -13.40 -4.27 -7.70
CA LYS A 94 -12.83 -3.23 -8.57
C LYS A 94 -11.72 -2.44 -7.89
N GLU A 95 -11.92 -2.03 -6.64
CA GLU A 95 -10.91 -1.28 -5.89
C GLU A 95 -9.65 -2.11 -5.61
N ALA A 96 -9.80 -3.38 -5.25
CA ALA A 96 -8.66 -4.30 -5.08
C ALA A 96 -7.92 -4.59 -6.40
N LEU A 97 -8.63 -4.71 -7.55
CA LEU A 97 -7.98 -4.83 -8.87
C LEU A 97 -7.21 -3.55 -9.25
N ARG A 98 -7.76 -2.38 -8.94
CA ARG A 98 -7.07 -1.10 -9.11
C ARG A 98 -5.86 -0.98 -8.20
N TYR A 99 -5.91 -1.52 -6.99
CA TYR A 99 -4.75 -1.59 -6.09
C TYR A 99 -3.61 -2.39 -6.70
N ARG A 100 -3.87 -3.58 -7.24
CA ARG A 100 -2.87 -4.37 -7.99
C ARG A 100 -2.24 -3.54 -9.10
N ARG A 101 -3.07 -2.88 -9.91
CA ARG A 101 -2.62 -2.04 -11.02
C ARG A 101 -1.74 -0.89 -10.52
N ALA A 102 -2.16 -0.20 -9.45
CA ALA A 102 -1.43 0.90 -8.85
C ALA A 102 -0.06 0.47 -8.33
N LEU A 103 0.02 -0.72 -7.72
CA LEU A 103 1.28 -1.29 -7.26
C LEU A 103 2.22 -1.60 -8.44
N SER A 104 1.73 -2.28 -9.49
CA SER A 104 2.55 -2.63 -10.65
C SER A 104 3.03 -1.41 -11.43
N GLU A 105 2.13 -0.45 -11.70
CA GLU A 105 2.47 0.78 -12.42
C GLU A 105 3.37 1.68 -11.57
N GLY A 106 3.11 1.77 -10.27
CA GLY A 106 3.92 2.52 -9.33
C GLY A 106 5.35 1.99 -9.25
N ALA A 107 5.52 0.67 -9.17
CA ALA A 107 6.84 0.02 -9.17
C ALA A 107 7.58 0.24 -10.48
N ALA A 108 6.92 0.05 -11.64
CA ALA A 108 7.52 0.29 -12.95
C ALA A 108 7.93 1.76 -13.14
N ALA A 109 7.15 2.72 -12.63
CA ALA A 109 7.48 4.14 -12.71
C ALA A 109 8.77 4.51 -11.97
N LEU A 110 9.23 3.71 -11.00
CA LEU A 110 10.48 3.96 -10.27
C LEU A 110 11.73 3.83 -11.15
N GLU A 111 11.63 3.14 -12.28
CA GLU A 111 12.72 3.08 -13.26
C GLU A 111 12.95 4.45 -13.93
N ALA A 112 11.90 5.26 -14.08
CA ALA A 112 11.95 6.54 -14.76
C ALA A 112 12.10 7.74 -13.81
N ARG A 113 11.66 7.62 -12.55
CA ARG A 113 11.69 8.71 -11.57
C ARG A 113 11.83 8.21 -10.13
N PRO A 114 12.51 8.95 -9.25
CA PRO A 114 12.56 8.61 -7.83
C PRO A 114 11.18 8.60 -7.17
N LEU A 115 11.07 7.83 -6.08
CA LEU A 115 9.89 7.84 -5.23
C LEU A 115 9.67 9.23 -4.62
N GLY A 116 8.43 9.73 -4.66
CA GLY A 116 8.07 11.01 -4.07
C GLY A 116 6.57 11.26 -4.04
N THR A 117 6.16 12.49 -3.72
CA THR A 117 4.76 12.89 -3.58
C THR A 117 3.95 12.66 -4.86
N ALA A 118 4.56 12.84 -6.04
CA ALA A 118 3.91 12.57 -7.31
C ALA A 118 3.54 11.09 -7.47
N THR A 119 4.41 10.16 -7.03
CA THR A 119 4.11 8.73 -7.02
C THR A 119 2.96 8.42 -6.07
N ALA A 120 2.95 9.01 -4.87
CA ALA A 120 1.86 8.83 -3.91
C ALA A 120 0.50 9.30 -4.47
N CYS A 121 0.46 10.47 -5.13
CA CYS A 121 -0.77 10.97 -5.75
C CYS A 121 -1.23 10.10 -6.92
N ALA A 122 -0.29 9.62 -7.75
CA ALA A 122 -0.60 8.73 -8.87
C ALA A 122 -1.15 7.38 -8.40
N VAL A 123 -0.52 6.75 -7.41
CA VAL A 123 -0.98 5.49 -6.82
C VAL A 123 -2.39 5.67 -6.22
N CYS A 124 -2.60 6.74 -5.45
CA CYS A 124 -3.92 7.03 -4.86
C CYS A 124 -4.99 7.28 -5.94
N THR A 125 -4.63 7.98 -7.01
CA THR A 125 -5.50 8.23 -8.17
C THR A 125 -5.94 6.93 -8.83
N THR A 126 -4.99 6.00 -9.06
CA THR A 126 -5.29 4.70 -9.66
C THR A 126 -6.19 3.87 -8.76
N ILE A 127 -5.90 3.78 -7.46
CA ILE A 127 -6.71 3.02 -6.48
C ILE A 127 -8.16 3.54 -6.45
N ARG A 128 -8.34 4.85 -6.25
CA ARG A 128 -9.66 5.48 -6.14
C ARG A 128 -10.40 5.56 -7.48
N GLY A 129 -9.68 5.47 -8.60
CA GLY A 129 -10.22 5.66 -9.95
C GLY A 129 -10.76 7.07 -10.19
N ALA A 130 -10.20 8.06 -9.49
CA ALA A 130 -10.51 9.47 -9.60
C ALA A 130 -9.24 10.27 -9.31
N GLU A 131 -9.10 11.48 -9.87
CA GLU A 131 -7.91 12.31 -9.64
C GLU A 131 -7.75 12.66 -8.16
N MET A 132 -6.62 12.24 -7.57
CA MET A 132 -6.30 12.45 -6.15
C MET A 132 -5.10 13.37 -5.99
N ASN A 133 -5.17 14.27 -5.00
CA ASN A 133 -4.09 15.17 -4.62
C ASN A 133 -4.09 15.41 -3.10
N VAL A 134 -3.03 16.05 -2.60
CA VAL A 134 -2.97 16.47 -1.19
C VAL A 134 -4.13 17.41 -0.89
N ARG A 135 -4.84 17.14 0.21
CA ARG A 135 -6.00 17.93 0.64
C ARG A 135 -5.61 19.40 0.84
N ARG A 136 -6.44 20.30 0.30
CA ARG A 136 -6.23 21.76 0.37
C ARG A 136 -7.17 22.47 1.33
N VAL A 137 -8.19 21.77 1.83
CA VAL A 137 -9.18 22.31 2.77
C VAL A 137 -9.06 21.64 4.15
N PRO A 138 -9.27 22.38 5.25
CA PRO A 138 -9.29 21.81 6.59
C PRO A 138 -10.58 21.00 6.84
N GLY A 139 -10.67 20.34 8.00
CA GLY A 139 -11.92 19.73 8.49
C GLY A 139 -12.09 18.23 8.24
N THR A 140 -11.13 17.57 7.59
CA THR A 140 -11.16 16.10 7.48
C THR A 140 -10.99 15.47 8.86
N LYS A 141 -11.93 14.61 9.22
CA LYS A 141 -11.83 13.70 10.35
C LYS A 141 -11.56 12.30 9.83
N LEU A 142 -10.53 11.64 10.36
CA LEU A 142 -10.33 10.21 10.19
C LEU A 142 -11.06 9.55 11.36
N THR A 143 -12.17 8.88 11.07
CA THR A 143 -12.96 8.16 12.07
C THR A 143 -12.95 6.69 11.71
N ASN A 144 -12.82 5.83 12.72
CA ASN A 144 -13.10 4.42 12.53
C ASN A 144 -14.59 4.27 12.23
N GLN A 145 -14.97 3.54 11.18
CA GLN A 145 -16.38 3.32 10.86
C GLN A 145 -17.05 2.28 11.77
N ALA A 146 -16.25 1.46 12.47
CA ALA A 146 -16.73 0.41 13.37
C ALA A 146 -17.02 0.87 14.81
N THR A 147 -16.64 2.11 15.18
CA THR A 147 -16.82 2.70 16.53
C THR A 147 -17.13 4.18 16.45
#